data_AF-A0A9P0KKY1-F1
#
_entry.id   AF-A0A9P0KKY1-F1
#
_cell.length_a   1.000
_cell.length_b   1.000
_cell.length_c   1.000
_cell.angle_alpha   90.00
_cell.angle_beta   90.00
_cell.angle_gamma   90.00
#
_symmetry.space_group_name_H-M   'P 1'
#
loop_
_entity.id
_entity.type
_entity.pdbx_description
1 polymer ?
#
loop_
_entity_poly.entity_id
_entity_poly.type
_entity_poly.pdbx_seq_one_letter_code
_entity_poly.pdbx_strand_id
1 'polypeptide(L)'
;MISDIKAFIKKLEFWEQNLIDGATRHFPFLSEKISHSPLEPYESKYHVEIVSYLKDNSKNLFKDFNEIAIVAQFVRRHRCDRNGRDCV
;
A
#
# COMPACT_ATOMS: atom_id res chain seq x y z
N MET A 1 -7.76 9.61 0.90
CA MET A 1 -7.37 9.05 -0.41
C MET A 1 -5.89 8.70 -0.46
N ILE A 2 -4.96 9.68 -0.56
CA ILE A 2 -3.50 9.39 -0.59
C ILE A 2 -3.02 8.70 0.70
N SER A 3 -3.55 9.10 1.87
CA SER A 3 -3.32 8.42 3.15
C SER A 3 -3.71 6.94 3.11
N ASP A 4 -4.86 6.65 2.52
CA ASP A 4 -5.47 5.32 2.49
C ASP A 4 -4.69 4.40 1.54
N ILE A 5 -4.19 4.95 0.44
CA ILE A 5 -3.29 4.28 -0.50
C ILE A 5 -1.96 3.94 0.18
N LYS A 6 -1.36 4.90 0.91
CA LYS A 6 -0.12 4.64 1.66
C LYS A 6 -0.33 3.56 2.72
N ALA A 7 -1.48 3.57 3.41
CA ALA A 7 -1.84 2.54 4.36
C ALA A 7 -2.05 1.18 3.68
N PHE A 8 -2.68 1.15 2.50
CA PHE A 8 -2.87 -0.05 1.70
C PHE A 8 -1.53 -0.65 1.24
N ILE A 9 -0.61 0.17 0.71
CA ILE A 9 0.73 -0.28 0.30
C ILE A 9 1.49 -0.88 1.48
N LYS A 10 1.46 -0.24 2.66
CA LYS A 10 2.07 -0.80 3.88
C LYS A 10 1.47 -2.14 4.29
N LYS A 11 0.16 -2.32 4.08
CA LYS A 11 -0.52 -3.59 4.36
C LYS A 11 -0.06 -4.68 3.39
N LEU A 12 0.13 -4.35 2.11
CA LEU A 12 0.69 -5.28 1.13
C LEU A 12 2.14 -5.66 1.47
N GLU A 13 2.98 -4.71 1.87
CA GLU A 13 4.35 -4.97 2.34
C GLU A 13 4.37 -5.90 3.57
N PHE A 14 3.47 -5.66 4.53
CA PHE A 14 3.31 -6.56 5.67
C PHE A 14 2.90 -7.97 5.23
N TRP A 15 1.93 -8.11 4.33
CA TRP A 15 1.49 -9.42 3.85
C TRP A 15 2.56 -10.17 3.07
N GLU A 16 3.27 -9.48 2.17
CA GLU A 16 4.37 -10.05 1.39
C GLU A 16 5.43 -10.67 2.31
N GLN A 17 5.87 -9.91 3.32
CA GLN A 17 6.88 -10.38 4.27
C GLN A 17 6.39 -11.59 5.07
N ASN A 18 5.13 -11.57 5.54
CA ASN A 18 4.58 -12.73 6.26
C ASN A 18 4.44 -13.97 5.38
N LEU A 19 4.19 -13.82 4.07
CA LEU A 19 4.13 -14.93 3.13
C LEU A 19 5.52 -15.51 2.83
N ILE A 20 6.54 -14.65 2.72
CA ILE A 20 7.95 -15.05 2.58
C ILE A 20 8.40 -15.82 3.84
N ASP A 21 8.06 -15.31 5.02
CA ASP A 21 8.45 -15.90 6.31
C ASP A 21 7.61 -17.15 6.68
N GLY A 22 6.62 -17.53 5.86
CA GLY A 22 5.72 -18.65 6.13
C GLY A 22 4.77 -18.40 7.32
N ALA A 23 4.61 -17.15 7.76
CA ALA A 23 3.78 -16.74 8.88
C ALA A 23 2.27 -16.70 8.51
N THR A 24 1.69 -17.88 8.29
CA THR A 24 0.30 -18.06 7.83
C THR A 24 -0.76 -17.67 8.86
N ARG A 25 -0.39 -17.47 10.14
CA ARG A 25 -1.30 -17.03 11.22
C ARG A 25 -2.01 -15.71 10.95
N HIS A 26 -1.43 -14.86 10.10
CA HIS A 26 -2.01 -13.57 9.70
C HIS A 26 -3.03 -13.71 8.56
N PHE A 27 -3.27 -14.93 8.07
CA PHE A 27 -4.14 -15.25 6.95
C PHE A 27 -5.08 -16.42 7.35
N PRO A 28 -6.17 -16.15 8.09
CA PRO A 28 -7.01 -17.21 8.68
C PRO A 28 -7.49 -18.25 7.67
N PHE A 29 -8.00 -17.82 6.52
CA PHE A 29 -8.45 -18.71 5.44
C PHE A 29 -7.33 -19.51 4.80
N LEU A 30 -6.14 -18.92 4.67
CA LEU A 30 -4.98 -19.61 4.13
C LEU A 30 -4.47 -20.66 5.13
N SER A 31 -4.38 -20.28 6.41
CA SER A 31 -4.03 -21.18 7.50
C SER A 31 -5.00 -22.36 7.57
N GLU A 32 -6.29 -22.11 7.41
CA GLU A 32 -7.33 -23.13 7.37
C GLU A 32 -7.13 -24.07 6.17
N LYS A 33 -6.95 -23.54 4.95
CA LYS A 33 -6.71 -24.38 3.76
C LYS A 33 -5.47 -25.25 3.90
N ILE A 34 -4.38 -24.71 4.44
CA ILE A 34 -3.14 -25.46 4.68
C ILE A 34 -3.38 -26.58 5.70
N SER A 35 -4.12 -26.31 6.79
CA SER A 35 -4.44 -27.33 7.79
C SER A 35 -5.32 -28.48 7.25
N HIS A 36 -6.14 -28.22 6.22
CA HIS A 36 -6.98 -29.21 5.57
C HIS A 36 -6.25 -30.03 4.49
N SER A 37 -5.05 -29.63 4.08
CA SER A 37 -4.22 -30.36 3.11
C SER A 37 -2.78 -30.52 3.62
N PRO A 38 -2.58 -31.27 4.73
CA PRO A 38 -1.28 -31.37 5.40
C PRO A 38 -0.24 -32.18 4.62
N LEU A 39 -0.64 -32.88 3.54
CA LEU A 39 0.23 -33.75 2.75
C LEU A 39 1.09 -32.99 1.73
N GLU A 40 0.73 -31.75 1.40
CA GLU A 40 1.51 -30.91 0.49
C GLU A 40 2.06 -29.70 1.27
N PRO A 41 3.39 -29.48 1.27
CA PRO A 41 3.96 -28.28 1.85
C PRO A 41 3.42 -27.04 1.12
N TYR A 42 2.94 -26.08 1.89
CA TYR A 42 2.43 -24.83 1.34
C TYR A 42 3.54 -24.04 0.62
N GLU A 43 3.41 -23.88 -0.69
CA GLU A 43 4.29 -23.02 -1.48
C GLU A 43 3.76 -21.59 -1.55
N SER A 44 4.41 -20.67 -0.84
CA SER A 44 3.97 -19.26 -0.77
C SER A 44 4.29 -18.45 -2.02
N LYS A 45 5.11 -18.97 -2.95
CA LYS A 45 5.65 -18.26 -4.12
C LYS A 45 4.55 -17.57 -4.95
N TYR A 46 3.48 -18.30 -5.26
CA TYR A 46 2.36 -17.77 -6.05
C TYR A 46 1.69 -16.56 -5.35
N HIS A 47 1.44 -16.66 -4.04
CA HIS A 47 0.81 -15.56 -3.30
C HIS A 47 1.76 -14.37 -3.12
N VAL A 48 3.07 -14.62 -2.93
CA VAL A 48 4.09 -13.58 -2.90
C VAL A 48 4.10 -12.81 -4.23
N GLU A 49 4.08 -13.51 -5.37
CA GLU A 49 4.05 -12.88 -6.71
C GLU A 49 2.82 -11.97 -6.88
N ILE A 50 1.63 -12.43 -6.46
CA ILE A 50 0.39 -11.61 -6.50
C ILE A 50 0.52 -10.35 -5.65
N VAL A 51 0.98 -10.49 -4.40
CA VAL A 51 1.09 -9.35 -3.47
C VAL A 51 2.14 -8.36 -3.98
N SER A 52 3.27 -8.85 -4.49
CA SER A 52 4.33 -8.03 -5.06
C SER A 52 3.82 -7.21 -6.25
N TYR A 53 3.11 -7.87 -7.17
CA TYR A 53 2.49 -7.21 -8.31
C TYR A 53 1.50 -6.11 -7.88
N LEU A 54 0.61 -6.39 -6.92
CA LEU A 54 -0.36 -5.41 -6.43
C LEU A 54 0.32 -4.21 -5.76
N LYS A 55 1.39 -4.45 -4.99
CA LYS A 55 2.17 -3.43 -4.30
C LYS A 55 2.83 -2.50 -5.31
N ASP A 56 3.51 -3.05 -6.31
CA ASP A 56 4.24 -2.27 -7.30
C ASP A 56 3.28 -1.50 -8.22
N ASN A 57 2.18 -2.13 -8.64
CA ASN A 57 1.15 -1.46 -9.41
C ASN A 57 0.53 -0.29 -8.63
N SER A 58 0.25 -0.48 -7.34
CA SER A 58 -0.26 0.59 -6.47
C SER A 58 0.76 1.72 -6.31
N LYS A 59 2.05 1.41 -6.12
CA LYS A 59 3.11 2.44 -6.05
C LYS A 59 3.18 3.26 -7.34
N ASN A 60 3.08 2.60 -8.49
CA ASN A 60 3.16 3.25 -9.79
C ASN A 60 1.94 4.13 -10.08
N LEU A 61 0.73 3.62 -9.88
CA LEU A 61 -0.53 4.37 -10.10
C LEU A 61 -0.59 5.68 -9.30
N PHE A 62 0.04 5.71 -8.13
CA PHE A 62 0.00 6.87 -7.23
C PHE A 62 1.31 7.66 -7.19
N LYS A 63 2.25 7.35 -8.08
CA LYS A 63 3.49 8.11 -8.23
C LYS A 63 3.18 9.55 -8.63
N ASP A 64 2.36 9.73 -9.66
CA ASP A 64 2.00 11.04 -10.19
C ASP A 64 1.21 11.88 -9.18
N PHE A 65 0.42 11.25 -8.31
CA PHE A 65 -0.27 11.93 -7.21
C PHE A 65 0.70 12.50 -6.18
N ASN A 66 1.83 11.84 -5.90
CA ASN A 66 2.85 12.40 -5.02
C ASN A 66 3.54 13.61 -5.68
N GLU A 67 3.77 13.56 -6.99
CA GLU A 67 4.36 14.67 -7.75
C GLU A 67 3.42 15.88 -7.83
N ILE A 68 2.13 15.66 -8.13
CA ILE A 68 1.11 16.72 -8.17
C ILE A 68 0.85 17.30 -6.78
N ALA A 69 0.91 16.50 -5.71
CA ALA A 69 0.73 17.00 -4.34
C ALA A 69 1.77 18.08 -3.98
N ILE A 70 3.00 17.97 -4.49
CA ILE A 70 4.04 18.99 -4.32
C ILE A 70 3.62 20.29 -5.00
N VAL A 71 3.16 20.22 -6.26
CA VAL A 71 2.69 21.38 -7.03
C VAL A 71 1.46 22.04 -6.37
N ALA A 72 0.52 21.25 -5.88
CA ALA A 72 -0.71 21.75 -5.24
C ALA A 72 -0.43 22.56 -3.95
N GLN A 73 0.67 22.29 -3.24
CA GLN A 73 1.06 23.08 -2.06
C GLN A 73 1.40 24.53 -2.41
N PHE A 74 1.90 24.80 -3.62
CA PHE A 74 2.23 26.16 -4.08
C PHE A 74 0.98 26.96 -4.46
N VAL A 75 -0.09 26.31 -4.91
CA VAL A 75 -1.37 26.99 -5.23
C VAL A 75 -2.04 27.55 -3.97
N ARG A 76 -1.82 26.92 -2.81
CA ARG A 76 -2.35 27.39 -1.53
C ARG A 76 -1.60 28.61 -0.97
N ARG A 77 -0.29 28.72 -1.22
CA ARG A 77 0.52 29.86 -0.75
C ARG A 77 0.33 31.13 -1.58
N HIS A 78 -0.05 31.03 -2.85
CA HIS A 78 -0.21 32.20 -3.72
C HIS A 78 -1.62 32.83 -3.72
N ARG A 79 -2.50 32.46 -2.77
CA ARG A 79 -3.78 33.15 -2.54
C ARG A 79 -3.77 34.19 -1.40
N CYS A 80 -2.60 34.55 -0.88
CA CYS A 80 -2.43 35.80 -0.14
C CYS A 80 -1.54 36.74 -0.96
N ASP A 81 -2.02 37.26 -2.11
CA ASP A 81 -1.70 38.66 -2.43
C ASP A 81 -2.58 39.30 -3.51
N ARG A 82 -3.22 40.39 -3.09
CA ARG A 82 -3.39 41.65 -3.84
C ARG A 82 -3.98 42.74 -2.94
N ASN A 83 -4.50 42.40 -1.75
CA ASN A 83 -5.02 43.35 -0.76
C ASN A 83 -4.78 42.85 0.67
N GLY A 84 -3.51 42.74 1.07
CA GLY A 84 -3.06 42.21 2.37
C GLY A 84 -3.96 42.55 3.57
N ARG A 85 -4.83 41.61 3.93
CA ARG A 85 -5.49 41.53 5.23
C ARG A 85 -5.67 40.06 5.59
N ASP A 86 -4.91 39.69 6.61
CA ASP A 86 -5.11 38.61 7.57
C ASP A 86 -5.23 37.19 7.02
N CYS A 87 -4.09 36.49 7.00
CA CYS A 87 -4.06 35.02 6.93
C CYS A 87 -3.89 34.53 8.40
N VAL A 88 -4.98 34.08 9.06
CA VAL A 88 -4.95 33.31 10.32
C VAL A 88 -4.87 31.83 10.00
#